data_AF-A0A926TQC0-F1
#
_entry.id   AF-A0A926TQC0-F1
#
_cell.length_a   1.000
_cell.length_b   1.000
_cell.length_c   1.000
_cell.angle_alpha   90.00
_cell.angle_beta   90.00
_cell.angle_gamma   90.00
#
_symmetry.space_group_name_H-M   'P 1'
#
loop_
_entity.id
_entity.type
_entity.pdbx_description
1 polymer ?
#
loop_
_entity_poly.entity_id
_entity_poly.type
_entity_poly.pdbx_seq_one_letter_code
_entity_poly.pdbx_strand_id
1 'polypeptide(L)'
;MLNYIKVVGFLLCALVFWVLFGWLADYSFPFGQALELMFACFEGTVSAKINSLQQHLQRTDVVSQPDNKKQVQKLNNLESQAWLYEGILERLGADPSANHEKIARTLEALEYKRSEILQELEPRRPRSYQVLAGLQDATRAFLASQAEKDYEQLQKIVTNLVLFTRSRLPSQIVLSEVINKLAAEITQNTNQISPYRLRLAYRIDELMKVLSTKLVLNPSNSRTDSSYQLMVNELRSRLNLLSKEFNSLLKAKSDDRSELDKRIQEISSLSRNISELHREISNRDADIVALQKSIQNLTETVHDKQVQINSLQNSISDLRRDVQNTTALNQEKQNYINGLQAQVSQLIQQKLDLQKRVQDFSAYAQQNLSSLEELQNEKSELEQQYRTLYQYYQQQYTEIENLRTQLSQVNHPQPSYSPQQQTQSNTKPIETKGKISVEDYARIANQNDYYYVPLYHRKDGTPVRGHYKKYPKK
;
A
#
# COMPACT_ATOMS: atom_id res chain seq x y z
N MET A 1 5.00 26.39 -38.34
CA MET A 1 3.70 25.72 -38.61
C MET A 1 2.61 26.66 -39.11
N LEU A 2 2.37 27.82 -38.48
CA LEU A 2 1.27 28.73 -38.88
C LEU A 2 1.29 29.16 -40.37
N ASN A 3 2.47 29.34 -40.98
CA ASN A 3 2.58 29.71 -42.39
C ASN A 3 2.20 28.56 -43.34
N TYR A 4 2.51 27.31 -42.97
CA TYR A 4 2.10 26.13 -43.73
C TYR A 4 0.58 25.96 -43.73
N ILE A 5 -0.09 26.25 -42.60
CA ILE A 5 -1.55 26.24 -42.50
C ILE A 5 -2.17 27.28 -43.46
N LYS A 6 -1.54 28.47 -43.58
CA LYS A 6 -1.98 29.50 -44.53
C LYS A 6 -1.79 29.08 -46.00
N VAL A 7 -0.69 28.41 -46.33
CA VAL A 7 -0.43 27.89 -47.68
C VAL A 7 -1.43 26.77 -48.03
N VAL A 8 -1.67 25.83 -47.11
CA VAL A 8 -2.67 24.77 -47.28
C VAL A 8 -4.07 25.35 -47.42
N GLY A 9 -4.42 26.35 -46.61
CA GLY A 9 -5.69 27.08 -46.73
C GLY A 9 -5.86 27.76 -48.09
N PHE A 10 -4.80 28.40 -48.61
CA PHE A 10 -4.82 28.99 -49.95
C PHE A 10 -5.01 27.94 -51.05
N LEU A 11 -4.30 26.81 -50.98
CA LEU A 11 -4.42 25.73 -51.95
C LEU A 11 -5.83 25.12 -51.95
N LEU A 12 -6.43 24.93 -50.78
CA LEU A 12 -7.82 24.47 -50.64
C LEU A 12 -8.81 25.48 -51.22
N CYS A 13 -8.64 26.77 -50.93
CA CYS A 13 -9.49 27.82 -51.52
C CYS A 13 -9.34 27.89 -53.05
N ALA A 14 -8.12 27.78 -53.58
CA ALA A 14 -7.86 27.78 -55.01
C ALA A 14 -8.49 26.55 -55.70
N LEU A 15 -8.44 25.38 -55.04
CA LEU A 15 -9.08 24.16 -55.52
C LEU A 15 -10.60 24.26 -55.51
N VAL A 16 -11.20 24.76 -54.42
CA VAL A 16 -12.65 24.98 -54.33
C VAL A 16 -13.11 25.99 -55.37
N PHE A 17 -12.38 27.09 -55.54
CA PHE A 17 -12.64 28.08 -56.59
C PHE A 17 -12.60 27.43 -57.98
N TRP A 18 -11.60 26.58 -58.25
CA TRP A 18 -11.55 25.87 -59.51
C TRP A 18 -12.67 24.85 -59.69
N VAL A 19 -13.11 24.14 -58.65
CA VAL A 19 -14.26 23.22 -58.77
C VAL A 19 -15.54 23.98 -59.12
N LEU A 20 -15.73 25.18 -58.55
CA LEU A 20 -16.93 26.01 -58.79
C LEU A 20 -16.91 26.73 -60.15
N PHE A 21 -15.74 27.19 -60.59
CA PHE A 21 -15.60 28.06 -61.76
C PHE A 21 -14.78 27.47 -62.91
N GLY A 22 -14.11 26.33 -62.70
CA GLY A 22 -13.17 25.72 -63.64
C GLY A 22 -13.83 25.05 -64.85
N TRP A 23 -15.09 24.65 -64.75
CA TRP A 23 -15.89 24.18 -65.91
C TRP A 23 -16.32 25.31 -66.87
N LEU A 24 -16.23 26.58 -66.46
CA LEU A 24 -16.63 27.75 -67.27
C LEU A 24 -15.50 28.33 -68.13
N ALA A 25 -14.26 27.88 -67.90
CA ALA A 25 -13.10 28.25 -68.70
C ALA A 25 -12.43 26.96 -69.18
N ASP A 26 -11.87 26.93 -70.39
CA ASP A 26 -10.98 25.85 -70.85
C ASP A 26 -9.64 25.89 -70.08
N TYR A 27 -9.72 25.83 -68.75
CA TYR A 27 -8.67 26.16 -67.80
C TYR A 27 -8.39 24.91 -66.97
N SER A 28 -7.30 24.23 -67.32
CA SER A 28 -6.81 23.11 -66.53
C SER A 28 -6.13 23.63 -65.27
N PHE A 29 -6.70 23.37 -64.10
CA PHE A 29 -5.97 23.61 -62.85
C PHE A 29 -4.73 22.73 -62.83
N PRO A 30 -3.54 23.29 -62.53
CA PRO A 30 -2.30 22.53 -62.47
C PRO A 30 -2.25 21.68 -61.19
N PHE A 31 -3.17 20.72 -61.07
CA PHE A 31 -3.40 19.92 -59.86
C PHE A 31 -2.15 19.15 -59.44
N GLY A 32 -1.45 18.57 -60.43
CA GLY A 32 -0.18 17.88 -60.19
C GLY A 32 0.86 18.81 -59.57
N GLN A 33 1.05 20.02 -60.10
CA GLN A 33 1.99 20.99 -59.55
C GLN A 33 1.54 21.53 -58.18
N ALA A 34 0.24 21.76 -57.98
CA ALA A 34 -0.30 22.26 -56.72
C ALA A 34 -0.14 21.24 -55.58
N LEU A 35 -0.37 19.95 -55.85
CA LEU A 35 -0.11 18.88 -54.89
C LEU A 35 1.38 18.69 -54.63
N GLU A 36 2.21 18.70 -55.68
CA GLU A 36 3.65 18.55 -55.54
C GLU A 36 4.26 19.69 -54.71
N LEU A 37 3.76 20.91 -54.88
CA LEU A 37 4.09 22.06 -54.03
C LEU A 37 3.60 21.89 -52.59
N MET A 38 2.40 21.34 -52.39
CA MET A 38 1.87 21.06 -51.06
C MET A 38 2.79 20.08 -50.33
N PHE A 39 3.21 19.00 -50.99
CA PHE A 39 4.16 18.04 -50.42
C PHE A 39 5.54 18.65 -50.19
N ALA A 40 6.06 19.43 -51.14
CA ALA A 40 7.33 20.14 -50.97
C ALA A 40 7.31 21.12 -49.79
N CYS A 41 6.14 21.67 -49.44
CA CYS A 41 5.96 22.48 -48.23
C CYS A 41 6.10 21.65 -46.95
N PHE A 42 5.58 20.42 -46.92
CA PHE A 42 5.75 19.53 -45.77
C PHE A 42 7.17 18.96 -45.66
N GLU A 43 7.84 18.74 -46.79
CA GLU A 43 9.20 18.20 -46.85
C GLU A 43 10.31 19.25 -46.67
N GLY A 44 9.96 20.54 -46.69
CA GLY A 44 10.94 21.64 -46.63
C GLY A 44 11.77 21.82 -47.90
N THR A 45 11.40 21.18 -49.01
CA THR A 45 12.09 21.22 -50.31
C THR A 45 11.58 22.33 -51.24
N VAL A 46 10.69 23.20 -50.75
CA VAL A 46 10.04 24.27 -51.52
C VAL A 46 11.04 25.11 -52.32
N SER A 47 12.17 25.50 -51.72
CA SER A 47 13.17 26.33 -52.41
C SER A 47 13.78 25.64 -53.64
N ALA A 48 13.99 24.32 -53.59
CA ALA A 48 14.50 23.55 -54.72
C ALA A 48 13.46 23.49 -55.85
N LYS A 49 12.18 23.29 -55.48
CA LYS A 49 11.08 23.23 -56.45
C LYS A 49 10.82 24.57 -57.12
N ILE A 50 10.88 25.67 -56.36
CA ILE A 50 10.82 27.04 -56.88
C ILE A 50 11.92 27.30 -57.91
N ASN A 51 13.18 26.90 -57.63
CA ASN A 51 14.28 27.09 -58.59
C ASN A 51 14.08 26.24 -59.86
N SER A 52 13.58 25.01 -59.72
CA SER A 52 13.30 24.13 -60.87
C SER A 52 12.25 24.72 -61.80
N LEU A 53 11.25 25.41 -61.24
CA LEU A 53 10.20 26.02 -62.00
C LEU A 53 10.64 27.35 -62.63
N GLN A 54 11.42 28.16 -61.91
CA GLN A 54 12.05 29.35 -62.50
C GLN A 54 12.85 28.96 -63.74
N GLN A 55 13.60 27.86 -63.69
CA GLN A 55 14.30 27.32 -64.87
C GLN A 55 13.35 26.81 -65.96
N HIS A 56 12.20 26.20 -65.60
CA HIS A 56 11.21 25.74 -66.57
C HIS A 56 10.53 26.90 -67.31
N LEU A 57 10.16 27.95 -66.59
CA LEU A 57 9.57 29.16 -67.15
C LEU A 57 10.57 29.95 -68.02
N GLN A 58 11.85 29.96 -67.63
CA GLN A 58 12.91 30.59 -68.45
C GLN A 58 13.21 29.84 -69.74
N ARG A 59 13.03 28.50 -69.78
CA ARG A 59 13.26 27.68 -70.98
C ARG A 59 12.09 27.65 -71.96
N THR A 60 10.92 28.15 -71.55
CA THR A 60 9.73 28.10 -72.40
C THR A 60 9.71 29.31 -73.31
N ASP A 61 10.27 29.18 -74.52
CA ASP A 61 10.16 30.23 -75.53
C ASP A 61 8.70 30.42 -75.94
N VAL A 62 8.19 31.64 -75.72
CA VAL A 62 6.86 32.08 -76.17
C VAL A 62 6.98 32.39 -77.67
N VAL A 63 7.07 31.36 -78.50
CA VAL A 63 7.12 31.52 -79.96
C VAL A 63 5.72 31.81 -80.47
N SER A 64 5.45 33.04 -80.94
CA SER A 64 4.18 33.42 -81.57
C SER A 64 3.91 32.59 -82.83
N GLN A 65 3.02 31.60 -82.76
CA GLN A 65 2.42 31.01 -83.95
C GLN A 65 0.99 31.53 -84.10
N PRO A 66 0.55 31.86 -85.33
CA PRO A 66 -0.81 32.30 -85.58
C PRO A 66 -1.77 31.10 -85.48
N ASP A 67 -2.73 31.22 -84.56
CA ASP A 67 -4.00 30.50 -84.55
C ASP A 67 -4.01 28.98 -84.29
N ASN A 68 -3.20 28.52 -83.33
CA ASN A 68 -3.27 27.15 -82.82
C ASN A 68 -3.99 27.08 -81.46
N LYS A 69 -5.17 26.45 -81.40
CA LYS A 69 -5.91 26.21 -80.14
C LYS A 69 -5.06 25.51 -79.07
N LYS A 70 -4.13 24.64 -79.48
CA LYS A 70 -3.19 23.95 -78.56
C LYS A 70 -2.20 24.91 -77.92
N GLN A 71 -1.83 25.99 -78.61
CA GLN A 71 -0.94 27.01 -78.06
C GLN A 71 -1.65 27.86 -77.01
N VAL A 72 -2.88 28.29 -77.26
CA VAL A 72 -3.68 29.04 -76.27
C VAL A 72 -3.87 28.21 -75.00
N GLN A 73 -4.15 26.90 -75.12
CA GLN A 73 -4.24 26.00 -73.97
C GLN A 73 -2.90 25.87 -73.22
N LYS A 74 -1.77 25.83 -73.94
CA LYS A 74 -0.43 25.78 -73.33
C LYS A 74 -0.10 27.06 -72.57
N LEU A 75 -0.37 28.25 -73.14
CA LEU A 75 -0.14 29.51 -72.43
C LEU A 75 -1.11 29.68 -71.24
N ASN A 76 -2.37 29.25 -71.36
CA ASN A 76 -3.31 29.25 -70.23
C ASN A 76 -2.80 28.39 -69.06
N ASN A 77 -2.25 27.22 -69.36
CA ASN A 77 -1.65 26.36 -68.34
C ASN A 77 -0.43 27.04 -67.68
N LEU A 78 0.43 27.70 -68.46
CA LEU A 78 1.59 28.43 -67.92
C LEU A 78 1.18 29.64 -67.06
N GLU A 79 0.15 30.38 -67.45
CA GLU A 79 -0.39 31.49 -66.67
C GLU A 79 -0.97 30.99 -65.34
N SER A 80 -1.73 29.89 -65.39
CA SER A 80 -2.31 29.26 -64.20
C SER A 80 -1.27 28.75 -63.21
N GLN A 81 -0.17 28.21 -63.73
CA GLN A 81 0.97 27.80 -62.93
C GLN A 81 1.59 29.04 -62.30
N ALA A 82 1.98 30.03 -63.11
CA ALA A 82 2.61 31.25 -62.61
C ALA A 82 1.79 31.90 -61.48
N TRP A 83 0.48 32.03 -61.66
CA TRP A 83 -0.43 32.57 -60.64
C TRP A 83 -0.40 31.77 -59.32
N LEU A 84 -0.47 30.43 -59.40
CA LEU A 84 -0.45 29.56 -58.23
C LEU A 84 0.89 29.65 -57.47
N TYR A 85 2.01 29.71 -58.20
CA TYR A 85 3.33 29.86 -57.62
C TYR A 85 3.55 31.23 -56.98
N GLU A 86 3.06 32.29 -57.61
CA GLU A 86 3.09 33.66 -57.06
C GLU A 86 2.38 33.70 -55.70
N GLY A 87 1.17 33.13 -55.61
CA GLY A 87 0.39 33.10 -54.38
C GLY A 87 0.98 32.23 -53.26
N ILE A 88 1.77 31.21 -53.59
CA ILE A 88 2.48 30.38 -52.61
C ILE A 88 3.74 31.11 -52.12
N LEU A 89 4.50 31.72 -53.03
CA LEU A 89 5.72 32.46 -52.71
C LEU A 89 5.46 33.67 -51.82
N GLU A 90 4.36 34.40 -52.02
CA GLU A 90 3.94 35.50 -51.16
C GLU A 90 3.71 35.04 -49.72
N ARG A 91 3.02 33.91 -49.55
CA ARG A 91 2.68 33.36 -48.23
C ARG A 91 3.88 32.72 -47.53
N LEU A 92 4.84 32.18 -48.29
CA LEU A 92 6.11 31.69 -47.75
C LEU A 92 7.08 32.84 -47.43
N GLY A 93 7.04 33.93 -48.19
CA GLY A 93 7.80 35.15 -47.94
C GLY A 93 7.37 35.91 -46.69
N ALA A 94 6.21 35.59 -46.12
CA ALA A 94 5.76 36.07 -44.82
C ALA A 94 6.47 35.37 -43.63
N ASP A 95 7.28 34.33 -43.89
CA ASP A 95 8.03 33.63 -42.85
C ASP A 95 9.34 34.36 -42.48
N PRO A 96 9.53 34.79 -41.21
CA PRO A 96 10.73 35.49 -40.78
C PRO A 96 12.03 34.68 -40.91
N SER A 97 11.95 33.37 -41.13
CA SER A 97 13.11 32.48 -41.33
C SER A 97 13.51 32.30 -42.80
N ALA A 98 12.68 32.76 -43.76
CA ALA A 98 12.95 32.57 -45.17
C ALA A 98 13.99 33.56 -45.71
N ASN A 99 14.67 33.19 -46.80
CA ASN A 99 15.56 34.10 -47.52
C ASN A 99 14.71 35.07 -48.36
N HIS A 100 14.25 36.16 -47.71
CA HIS A 100 13.35 37.16 -48.27
C HIS A 100 13.88 37.81 -49.55
N GLU A 101 15.20 37.95 -49.70
CA GLU A 101 15.82 38.50 -50.91
C GLU A 101 15.64 37.57 -52.12
N LYS A 102 15.90 36.27 -51.93
CA LYS A 102 15.74 35.26 -52.98
C LYS A 102 14.28 35.12 -53.39
N ILE A 103 13.36 35.14 -52.43
CA ILE A 103 11.91 35.06 -52.68
C ILE A 103 11.45 36.29 -53.46
N ALA A 104 11.86 37.50 -53.06
CA ALA A 104 11.49 38.74 -53.75
C ALA A 104 11.96 38.78 -55.21
N ARG A 105 13.24 38.39 -55.48
CA ARG A 105 13.76 38.32 -56.86
C ARG A 105 13.03 37.29 -57.71
N THR A 106 12.65 36.16 -57.11
CA THR A 106 11.93 35.10 -57.82
C THR A 106 10.51 35.54 -58.15
N LEU A 107 9.83 36.20 -57.21
CA LEU A 107 8.49 36.74 -57.42
C LEU A 107 8.47 37.77 -58.55
N GLU A 108 9.46 38.66 -58.60
CA GLU A 108 9.60 39.67 -59.65
C GLU A 108 9.85 39.04 -61.03
N ALA A 109 10.71 38.03 -61.11
CA ALA A 109 10.94 37.30 -62.36
C ALA A 109 9.67 36.57 -62.85
N LEU A 110 8.88 36.03 -61.92
CA LEU A 110 7.62 35.35 -62.21
C LEU A 110 6.55 36.32 -62.72
N GLU A 111 6.43 37.49 -62.07
CA GLU A 111 5.47 38.54 -62.41
C GLU A 111 5.78 39.12 -63.80
N TYR A 112 7.06 39.36 -64.11
CA TYR A 112 7.51 39.79 -65.44
C TYR A 112 7.10 38.77 -66.52
N LYS A 113 7.39 37.48 -66.31
CA LYS A 113 7.01 36.43 -67.25
C LYS A 113 5.50 36.24 -67.37
N ARG A 114 4.75 36.38 -66.27
CA ARG A 114 3.29 36.35 -66.31
C ARG A 114 2.74 37.51 -67.13
N SER A 115 3.30 38.71 -67.02
CA SER A 115 2.88 39.86 -67.83
C SER A 115 3.18 39.67 -69.31
N GLU A 116 4.33 39.08 -69.67
CA GLU A 116 4.68 38.71 -71.05
C GLU A 116 3.70 37.67 -71.62
N ILE A 117 3.34 36.64 -70.83
CA ILE A 117 2.34 35.63 -71.21
C ILE A 117 0.97 36.29 -71.39
N LEU A 118 0.54 37.15 -70.46
CA LEU A 118 -0.76 37.82 -70.51
C LEU A 118 -0.86 38.75 -71.72
N GLN A 119 0.19 39.48 -72.07
CA GLN A 119 0.21 40.39 -73.21
C GLN A 119 -0.01 39.65 -74.54
N GLU A 120 0.55 38.44 -74.69
CA GLU A 120 0.35 37.61 -75.88
C GLU A 120 -1.04 36.94 -75.89
N LEU A 121 -1.65 36.76 -74.72
CA LEU A 121 -2.92 36.05 -74.53
C LEU A 121 -4.15 36.97 -74.61
N GLU A 122 -4.00 38.22 -74.20
CA GLU A 122 -5.04 39.25 -74.16
C GLU A 122 -5.77 39.47 -75.51
N PRO A 123 -5.09 39.53 -76.68
CA PRO A 123 -5.78 39.68 -77.96
C PRO A 123 -6.54 38.43 -78.44
N ARG A 124 -6.29 37.26 -77.82
CA ARG A 124 -6.84 35.95 -78.25
C ARG A 124 -7.85 35.37 -77.26
N ARG A 125 -8.29 36.16 -76.27
CA ARG A 125 -9.03 35.72 -75.09
C ARG A 125 -10.56 35.73 -75.30
N PRO A 126 -11.30 34.63 -75.02
CA PRO A 126 -12.77 34.66 -75.00
C PRO A 126 -13.31 35.47 -73.80
N ARG A 127 -14.45 36.15 -73.96
CA ARG A 127 -15.03 37.08 -72.95
C ARG A 127 -15.26 36.47 -71.56
N SER A 128 -15.61 35.18 -71.48
CA SER A 128 -15.77 34.47 -70.21
C SER A 128 -14.50 34.49 -69.36
N TYR A 129 -13.34 34.52 -70.01
CA TYR A 129 -12.05 34.43 -69.34
C TYR A 129 -11.55 35.79 -68.81
N GLN A 130 -12.07 36.92 -69.32
CA GLN A 130 -11.86 38.24 -68.72
C GLN A 130 -12.59 38.37 -67.37
N VAL A 131 -13.79 37.77 -67.28
CA VAL A 131 -14.58 37.73 -66.04
C VAL A 131 -13.91 36.87 -64.98
N LEU A 132 -13.36 35.70 -65.36
CA LEU A 132 -12.61 34.85 -64.44
C LEU A 132 -11.31 35.48 -63.96
N ALA A 133 -10.56 36.20 -64.81
CA ALA A 133 -9.36 36.92 -64.38
C ALA A 133 -9.70 37.98 -63.31
N GLY A 134 -10.77 38.75 -63.54
CA GLY A 134 -11.27 39.72 -62.56
C GLY A 134 -11.71 39.07 -61.24
N LEU A 135 -12.29 37.87 -61.29
CA LEU A 135 -12.67 37.09 -60.11
C LEU A 135 -11.46 36.48 -59.38
N GLN A 136 -10.45 36.00 -60.11
CA GLN A 136 -9.20 35.49 -59.54
C GLN A 136 -8.44 36.60 -58.80
N ASP A 137 -8.31 37.77 -59.42
CA ASP A 137 -7.71 38.95 -58.79
C ASP A 137 -8.54 39.42 -57.58
N ALA A 138 -9.87 39.32 -57.64
CA ALA A 138 -10.74 39.61 -56.50
C ALA A 138 -10.56 38.60 -55.34
N THR A 139 -10.38 37.31 -55.63
CA THR A 139 -10.08 36.30 -54.59
C THR A 139 -8.69 36.45 -54.00
N ARG A 140 -7.70 36.88 -54.79
CA ARG A 140 -6.37 37.25 -54.29
C ARG A 140 -6.47 38.44 -53.34
N ALA A 141 -7.19 39.49 -53.76
CA ALA A 141 -7.46 40.66 -52.94
C ALA A 141 -8.24 40.31 -51.67
N PHE A 142 -9.22 39.40 -51.72
CA PHE A 142 -10.00 39.00 -50.55
C PHE A 142 -9.16 38.26 -49.50
N LEU A 143 -8.20 37.45 -49.94
CA LEU A 143 -7.31 36.65 -49.08
C LEU A 143 -6.03 37.39 -48.66
N ALA A 144 -5.74 38.54 -49.27
CA ALA A 144 -4.63 39.42 -48.91
C ALA A 144 -4.94 40.13 -47.58
N SER A 145 -3.94 40.20 -46.69
CA SER A 145 -4.09 40.99 -45.46
C SER A 145 -4.30 42.48 -45.79
N GLN A 146 -4.90 43.27 -44.90
CA GLN A 146 -5.17 44.69 -45.19
C GLN A 146 -3.88 45.46 -45.58
N ALA A 147 -2.76 45.13 -44.95
CA ALA A 147 -1.43 45.68 -45.28
C ALA A 147 -0.92 45.28 -46.68
N GLU A 148 -1.41 44.19 -47.24
CA GLU A 148 -1.04 43.66 -48.56
C GLU A 148 -1.91 44.27 -49.67
N LYS A 149 -3.18 44.59 -49.38
CA LYS A 149 -4.05 45.39 -50.26
C LYS A 149 -3.51 46.81 -50.48
N ASP A 150 -3.07 47.45 -49.40
CA ASP A 150 -2.51 48.80 -49.45
C ASP A 150 -1.15 48.80 -50.20
N TYR A 151 -0.43 47.68 -50.15
CA TYR A 151 0.82 47.47 -50.87
C TYR A 151 0.63 47.27 -52.38
N GLU A 152 -0.36 46.48 -52.80
CA GLU A 152 -0.66 46.30 -54.22
C GLU A 152 -1.05 47.62 -54.91
N GLN A 153 -1.76 48.51 -54.20
CA GLN A 153 -2.06 49.85 -54.70
C GLN A 153 -0.78 50.67 -54.90
N LEU A 154 0.12 50.68 -53.92
CA LEU A 154 1.43 51.34 -54.01
C LEU A 154 2.28 50.76 -55.14
N GLN A 155 2.33 49.42 -55.29
CA GLN A 155 3.05 48.75 -56.38
C GLN A 155 2.48 49.10 -57.75
N LYS A 156 1.15 49.14 -57.91
CA LYS A 156 0.50 49.56 -59.16
C LYS A 156 0.82 51.01 -59.51
N ILE A 157 0.78 51.91 -58.53
CA ILE A 157 1.14 53.33 -58.72
C ILE A 157 2.60 53.46 -59.18
N VAL A 158 3.53 52.79 -58.49
CA VAL A 158 4.96 52.79 -58.81
C VAL A 158 5.24 52.16 -60.18
N THR A 159 4.63 51.02 -60.49
CA THR A 159 4.84 50.30 -61.76
C THR A 159 4.29 51.09 -62.94
N ASN A 160 3.10 51.67 -62.80
CA ASN A 160 2.54 52.57 -63.80
C ASN A 160 3.42 53.80 -64.00
N LEU A 161 4.05 54.31 -62.93
CA LEU A 161 4.98 55.44 -63.01
C LEU A 161 6.28 55.07 -63.74
N VAL A 162 6.88 53.90 -63.45
CA VAL A 162 8.06 53.38 -64.18
C VAL A 162 7.73 53.22 -65.67
N LEU A 163 6.59 52.60 -65.99
CA LEU A 163 6.17 52.37 -67.38
C LEU A 163 5.83 53.68 -68.10
N PHE A 164 5.17 54.62 -67.43
CA PHE A 164 4.83 55.94 -67.97
C PHE A 164 6.10 56.77 -68.23
N THR A 165 7.04 56.81 -67.27
CA THR A 165 8.32 57.51 -67.42
C THR A 165 9.24 56.87 -68.46
N ARG A 166 9.12 55.55 -68.70
CA ARG A 166 9.87 54.84 -69.75
C ARG A 166 9.26 55.04 -71.14
N SER A 167 7.93 55.16 -71.25
CA SER A 167 7.20 55.22 -72.54
C SER A 167 6.88 56.64 -73.05
N ARG A 168 6.77 57.66 -72.19
CA ARG A 168 6.50 59.07 -72.58
C ARG A 168 7.22 60.08 -71.70
N LEU A 169 7.40 61.32 -72.18
CA LEU A 169 7.85 62.47 -71.37
C LEU A 169 6.69 62.88 -70.43
N PRO A 170 6.82 62.74 -69.10
CA PRO A 170 5.73 63.05 -68.19
C PRO A 170 5.52 64.57 -68.08
N SER A 171 4.27 65.03 -68.16
CA SER A 171 3.93 66.42 -67.83
C SER A 171 4.04 66.68 -66.32
N GLN A 172 4.47 67.88 -65.93
CA GLN A 172 4.80 68.27 -64.54
C GLN A 172 3.68 68.03 -63.51
N ILE A 173 2.43 68.10 -63.97
CA ILE A 173 1.23 67.95 -63.12
C ILE A 173 1.05 66.48 -62.71
N VAL A 174 1.20 65.56 -63.66
CA VAL A 174 1.00 64.12 -63.41
C VAL A 174 2.11 63.57 -62.52
N LEU A 175 3.36 64.03 -62.70
CA LEU A 175 4.48 63.54 -61.91
C LEU A 175 4.40 64.04 -60.45
N SER A 176 4.04 65.30 -60.23
CA SER A 176 3.92 65.87 -58.88
C SER A 176 2.73 65.31 -58.12
N GLU A 177 1.59 65.08 -58.78
CA GLU A 177 0.42 64.45 -58.18
C GLU A 177 0.72 63.01 -57.75
N VAL A 178 1.41 62.22 -58.60
CA VAL A 178 1.75 60.84 -58.28
C VAL A 178 2.83 60.76 -57.18
N ILE A 179 3.83 61.65 -57.18
CA ILE A 179 4.85 61.69 -56.11
C ILE A 179 4.21 62.12 -54.78
N ASN A 180 3.29 63.08 -54.78
CA ASN A 180 2.59 63.51 -53.56
C ASN A 180 1.66 62.41 -53.04
N LYS A 181 0.99 61.69 -53.93
CA LYS A 181 0.14 60.55 -53.58
C LYS A 181 0.98 59.41 -53.00
N LEU A 182 2.11 59.08 -53.64
CA LEU A 182 3.07 58.09 -53.15
C LEU A 182 3.64 58.49 -51.77
N ALA A 183 3.98 59.76 -51.58
CA ALA A 183 4.49 60.28 -50.30
C ALA A 183 3.43 60.22 -49.19
N ALA A 184 2.18 60.58 -49.48
CA ALA A 184 1.07 60.50 -48.53
C ALA A 184 0.78 59.06 -48.12
N GLU A 185 0.78 58.14 -49.08
CA GLU A 185 0.42 56.74 -48.91
C GLU A 185 1.54 55.93 -48.22
N ILE A 186 2.81 56.33 -48.40
CA ILE A 186 3.96 55.87 -47.58
C ILE A 186 3.83 56.35 -46.13
N THR A 187 3.38 57.59 -45.90
CA THR A 187 3.26 58.21 -44.56
C THR A 187 2.08 57.64 -43.76
N GLN A 188 1.00 57.23 -44.42
CA GLN A 188 -0.17 56.66 -43.76
C GLN A 188 0.05 55.22 -43.28
N ASN A 189 0.94 54.47 -43.94
CA ASN A 189 1.22 53.06 -43.66
C ASN A 189 2.53 52.82 -42.88
N THR A 190 2.95 53.79 -42.06
CA THR A 190 4.31 53.84 -41.49
C THR A 190 4.57 52.80 -40.38
N ASN A 191 3.53 52.29 -39.72
CA ASN A 191 3.64 51.66 -38.39
C ASN A 191 3.75 50.13 -38.36
N GLN A 192 3.94 49.44 -39.49
CA GLN A 192 4.21 47.99 -39.51
C GLN A 192 5.29 47.63 -40.55
N ILE A 193 6.31 46.87 -40.15
CA ILE A 193 7.48 46.52 -40.97
C ILE A 193 7.31 45.11 -41.57
N SER A 194 7.34 45.02 -42.90
CA SER A 194 7.22 43.76 -43.65
C SER A 194 8.29 43.66 -44.76
N PRO A 195 8.60 42.45 -45.27
CA PRO A 195 9.53 42.22 -46.39
C PRO A 195 9.19 43.02 -47.66
N TYR A 196 7.91 43.34 -47.83
CA TYR A 196 7.38 44.16 -48.90
C TYR A 196 7.92 45.61 -48.88
N ARG A 197 8.27 46.16 -47.71
CA ARG A 197 8.89 47.49 -47.59
C ARG A 197 10.30 47.54 -48.19
N LEU A 198 11.05 46.44 -48.11
CA LEU A 198 12.38 46.33 -48.74
C LEU A 198 12.26 46.27 -50.27
N ARG A 199 11.27 45.52 -50.79
CA ARG A 199 10.93 45.47 -52.22
C ARG A 199 10.51 46.84 -52.77
N LEU A 200 9.70 47.59 -52.01
CA LEU A 200 9.31 48.96 -52.38
C LEU A 200 10.51 49.91 -52.36
N ALA A 201 11.39 49.82 -51.37
CA ALA A 201 12.61 50.63 -51.30
C ALA A 201 13.54 50.40 -52.51
N TYR A 202 13.73 49.14 -52.93
CA TYR A 202 14.52 48.83 -54.15
C TYR A 202 13.88 49.39 -55.43
N ARG A 203 12.56 49.30 -55.58
CA ARG A 203 11.87 49.87 -56.75
C ARG A 203 11.86 51.40 -56.76
N ILE A 204 11.77 52.03 -55.59
CA ILE A 204 11.91 53.49 -55.46
C ILE A 204 13.34 53.92 -55.80
N ASP A 205 14.37 53.18 -55.36
CA ASP A 205 15.77 53.40 -55.76
C ASP A 205 15.97 53.26 -57.28
N GLU A 206 15.35 52.26 -57.91
CA GLU A 206 15.38 52.08 -59.35
C GLU A 206 14.70 53.25 -60.10
N LEU A 207 13.51 53.67 -59.64
CA LEU A 207 12.84 54.88 -60.14
C LEU A 207 13.72 56.11 -60.00
N MET A 208 14.39 56.29 -58.86
CA MET A 208 15.28 57.43 -58.62
C MET A 208 16.50 57.41 -59.55
N LYS A 209 17.06 56.23 -59.85
CA LYS A 209 18.13 56.08 -60.84
C LYS A 209 17.65 56.41 -62.26
N VAL A 210 16.47 55.95 -62.65
CA VAL A 210 15.89 56.24 -63.98
C VAL A 210 15.53 57.73 -64.13
N LEU A 211 14.99 58.35 -63.09
CA LEU A 211 14.71 59.78 -63.07
C LEU A 211 16.00 60.60 -63.10
N SER A 212 17.00 60.24 -62.29
CA SER A 212 18.29 60.94 -62.25
C SER A 212 19.04 60.85 -63.58
N THR A 213 19.03 59.69 -64.23
CA THR A 213 19.67 59.50 -65.54
C THR A 213 18.96 60.27 -66.65
N LYS A 214 17.62 60.37 -66.65
CA LYS A 214 16.88 61.20 -67.62
C LYS A 214 16.99 62.70 -67.36
N LEU A 215 17.11 63.13 -66.10
CA LEU A 215 17.25 64.55 -65.75
C LEU A 215 18.63 65.09 -66.14
N VAL A 216 19.69 64.30 -65.97
CA VAL A 216 21.08 64.68 -66.34
C VAL A 216 21.26 64.82 -67.86
N LEU A 217 20.41 64.18 -68.68
CA LEU A 217 20.50 64.21 -70.14
C LEU A 217 19.74 65.36 -70.82
N ASN A 218 19.04 66.24 -70.08
CA ASN A 218 18.26 67.33 -70.70
C ASN A 218 18.46 68.69 -69.99
N PRO A 219 19.41 69.54 -70.43
CA PRO A 219 19.83 70.74 -69.69
C PRO A 219 19.02 71.99 -70.09
N SER A 220 17.69 71.94 -69.99
CA SER A 220 16.84 73.08 -70.40
C SER A 220 15.78 73.41 -69.36
N ASN A 221 16.18 74.05 -68.25
CA ASN A 221 15.53 75.20 -67.58
C ASN A 221 16.03 75.36 -66.11
N SER A 222 16.82 76.40 -65.85
CA SER A 222 17.58 76.61 -64.59
C SER A 222 16.75 76.96 -63.34
N ARG A 223 15.46 77.30 -63.50
CA ARG A 223 14.57 77.61 -62.36
C ARG A 223 13.84 76.37 -61.81
N THR A 224 13.68 75.35 -62.63
CA THR A 224 13.12 74.04 -62.26
C THR A 224 14.12 73.20 -61.47
N ASP A 225 15.41 73.29 -61.79
CA ASP A 225 16.47 72.51 -61.14
C ASP A 225 16.53 72.71 -59.61
N SER A 226 16.29 73.93 -59.12
CA SER A 226 16.35 74.23 -57.68
C SER A 226 15.24 73.54 -56.87
N SER A 227 14.00 73.50 -57.39
CA SER A 227 12.87 72.85 -56.70
C SER A 227 13.01 71.33 -56.67
N TYR A 228 13.53 70.73 -57.74
CA TYR A 228 13.82 69.30 -57.79
C TYR A 228 14.94 68.91 -56.83
N GLN A 229 16.02 69.70 -56.75
CA GLN A 229 17.11 69.45 -55.81
C GLN A 229 16.64 69.48 -54.35
N LEU A 230 15.72 70.39 -53.99
CA LEU A 230 15.11 70.42 -52.65
C LEU A 230 14.29 69.16 -52.36
N MET A 231 13.47 68.71 -53.31
CA MET A 231 12.67 67.50 -53.15
C MET A 231 13.53 66.24 -53.03
N VAL A 232 14.61 66.15 -53.82
CA VAL A 232 15.59 65.06 -53.75
C VAL A 232 16.31 65.05 -52.40
N ASN A 233 16.72 66.22 -51.89
CA ASN A 233 17.37 66.33 -50.58
C ASN A 233 16.43 65.96 -49.43
N GLU A 234 15.15 66.35 -49.50
CA GLU A 234 14.13 65.97 -48.54
C GLU A 234 13.88 64.46 -48.54
N LEU A 235 13.73 63.86 -49.73
CA LEU A 235 13.61 62.40 -49.88
C LEU A 235 14.83 61.67 -49.31
N ARG A 236 16.03 62.19 -49.55
CA ARG A 236 17.29 61.62 -49.01
C ARG A 236 17.35 61.71 -47.49
N SER A 237 16.90 62.82 -46.91
CA SER A 237 16.81 63.00 -45.46
C SER A 237 15.84 61.98 -44.84
N ARG A 238 14.65 61.83 -45.43
CA ARG A 238 13.65 60.84 -44.99
C ARG A 238 14.15 59.41 -45.13
N LEU A 239 14.85 59.09 -46.21
CA LEU A 239 15.44 57.77 -46.41
C LEU A 239 16.52 57.47 -45.37
N ASN A 240 17.34 58.45 -45.01
CA ASN A 240 18.33 58.32 -43.94
C ASN A 240 17.68 58.12 -42.56
N LEU A 241 16.59 58.84 -42.26
CA LEU A 241 15.85 58.67 -41.01
C LEU A 241 15.23 57.27 -40.94
N LEU A 242 14.55 56.84 -42.01
CA LEU A 242 13.93 55.52 -42.11
C LEU A 242 14.98 54.40 -41.99
N SER A 243 16.17 54.59 -42.57
CA SER A 243 17.29 53.65 -42.43
C SER A 243 17.78 53.53 -40.98
N LYS A 244 17.85 54.65 -40.23
CA LYS A 244 18.22 54.63 -38.80
C LYS A 244 17.17 53.91 -37.95
N GLU A 245 15.89 54.19 -38.16
CA GLU A 245 14.78 53.52 -37.48
C GLU A 245 14.74 52.03 -37.81
N PHE A 246 15.01 51.65 -39.05
CA PHE A 246 15.09 50.25 -39.44
C PHE A 246 16.23 49.52 -38.72
N ASN A 247 17.41 50.13 -38.63
CA ASN A 247 18.55 49.54 -37.94
C ASN A 247 18.32 49.42 -36.42
N SER A 248 17.67 50.39 -35.79
CA SER A 248 17.33 50.30 -34.36
C SER A 248 16.32 49.19 -34.09
N LEU A 249 15.32 49.03 -34.96
CA LEU A 249 14.33 47.96 -34.87
C LEU A 249 14.94 46.58 -35.15
N LEU A 250 15.88 46.49 -36.09
CA LEU A 250 16.61 45.25 -36.34
C LEU A 250 17.44 44.82 -35.12
N LYS A 251 18.07 45.78 -34.44
CA LYS A 251 18.78 45.54 -33.18
C LYS A 251 17.82 45.09 -32.08
N ALA A 252 16.73 45.82 -31.85
CA ALA A 252 15.72 45.45 -30.85
C ALA A 252 15.16 44.04 -31.09
N LYS A 253 14.86 43.70 -32.35
CA LYS A 253 14.42 42.34 -32.73
C LYS A 253 15.48 41.27 -32.43
N SER A 254 16.76 41.58 -32.62
CA SER A 254 17.85 40.67 -32.28
C SER A 254 17.99 40.46 -30.78
N ASP A 255 17.83 41.53 -30.00
CA ASP A 255 17.89 41.49 -28.54
C ASP A 255 16.69 40.69 -27.97
N ASP A 256 15.48 40.95 -28.46
CA ASP A 256 14.26 40.19 -28.10
C ASP A 256 14.41 38.70 -28.41
N ARG A 257 15.05 38.36 -29.54
CA ARG A 257 15.32 36.97 -29.91
C ARG A 257 16.28 36.30 -28.93
N SER A 258 17.35 36.99 -28.54
CA SER A 258 18.30 36.49 -27.54
C SER A 258 17.65 36.26 -26.17
N GLU A 259 16.79 37.19 -25.75
CA GLU A 259 16.02 37.08 -24.51
C GLU A 259 15.01 35.90 -24.58
N LEU A 260 14.33 35.73 -25.71
CA LEU A 260 13.44 34.59 -25.93
C LEU A 260 14.19 33.26 -25.85
N ASP A 261 15.36 33.15 -26.48
CA ASP A 261 16.19 31.95 -26.44
C ASP A 261 16.63 31.60 -25.01
N LYS A 262 17.01 32.61 -24.20
CA LYS A 262 17.31 32.42 -22.76
C LYS A 262 16.10 31.90 -21.99
N ARG A 263 14.93 32.51 -22.17
CA ARG A 263 13.70 32.06 -21.50
C ARG A 263 13.30 30.64 -21.88
N ILE A 264 13.49 30.25 -23.15
CA ILE A 264 13.27 28.87 -23.60
C ILE A 264 14.20 27.90 -22.87
N GLN A 265 15.48 28.27 -22.69
CA GLN A 265 16.44 27.45 -21.93
C GLN A 265 16.06 27.34 -20.45
N GLU A 266 15.65 28.44 -19.82
CA GLU A 266 15.17 28.45 -18.43
C GLU A 266 13.94 27.56 -18.25
N ILE A 267 12.93 27.69 -19.14
CA ILE A 267 11.74 26.84 -19.13
C ILE A 267 12.12 25.36 -19.29
N SER A 268 13.06 25.05 -20.18
CA SER A 268 13.53 23.68 -20.40
C SER A 268 14.23 23.12 -19.16
N SER A 269 15.03 23.94 -18.47
CA SER A 269 15.71 23.58 -17.21
C SER A 269 14.69 23.32 -16.09
N LEU A 270 13.75 24.24 -15.90
CA LEU A 270 12.67 24.11 -14.92
C LEU A 270 11.81 22.88 -15.19
N SER A 271 11.49 22.59 -16.45
CA SER A 271 10.72 21.40 -16.84
C SER A 271 11.45 20.10 -16.49
N ARG A 272 12.78 20.05 -16.66
CA ARG A 272 13.59 18.90 -16.21
C ARG A 272 13.56 18.75 -14.69
N ASN A 273 13.77 19.83 -13.95
CA ASN A 273 13.75 19.81 -12.48
C ASN A 273 12.38 19.35 -11.94
N ILE A 274 11.28 19.83 -12.53
CA ILE A 274 9.92 19.40 -12.16
C ILE A 274 9.74 17.89 -12.41
N SER A 275 10.30 17.36 -13.50
CA SER A 275 10.22 15.94 -13.82
C SER A 275 11.02 15.08 -12.85
N GLU A 276 12.20 15.56 -12.43
CA GLU A 276 13.04 14.89 -11.42
C GLU A 276 12.35 14.88 -10.05
N LEU A 277 11.80 16.02 -9.62
CA LEU A 277 11.02 16.11 -8.39
C LEU A 277 9.79 15.19 -8.39
N HIS A 278 9.07 15.07 -9.52
CA HIS A 278 7.97 14.10 -9.64
C HIS A 278 8.45 12.66 -9.46
N ARG A 279 9.63 12.32 -10.01
CA ARG A 279 10.21 10.99 -9.83
C ARG A 279 10.61 10.73 -8.37
N GLU A 280 11.21 11.71 -7.71
CA GLU A 280 11.54 11.61 -6.28
C GLU A 280 10.29 11.44 -5.40
N ILE A 281 9.22 12.20 -5.67
CA ILE A 281 7.94 12.05 -4.98
C ILE A 281 7.39 10.63 -5.18
N SER A 282 7.36 10.14 -6.42
CA SER A 282 6.88 8.79 -6.72
C SER A 282 7.69 7.70 -6.01
N ASN A 283 9.01 7.86 -5.89
CA ASN A 283 9.85 6.92 -5.15
C ASN A 283 9.54 6.97 -3.66
N ARG A 284 9.37 8.17 -3.08
CA ARG A 284 9.00 8.35 -1.67
C ARG A 284 7.63 7.76 -1.36
N ASP A 285 6.65 7.89 -2.26
CA ASP A 285 5.34 7.26 -2.12
C ASP A 285 5.45 5.72 -2.08
N ALA A 286 6.30 5.15 -2.94
CA ALA A 286 6.57 3.71 -2.92
C ALA A 286 7.22 3.26 -1.60
N ASP A 287 8.18 4.03 -1.08
CA ASP A 287 8.82 3.77 0.22
C ASP A 287 7.81 3.85 1.36
N ILE A 288 6.90 4.83 1.35
CA ILE A 288 5.83 4.96 2.34
C ILE A 288 4.92 3.73 2.34
N VAL A 289 4.50 3.25 1.16
CA VAL A 289 3.67 2.05 1.04
C VAL A 289 4.42 0.81 1.57
N ALA A 290 5.71 0.67 1.26
CA ALA A 290 6.53 -0.43 1.76
C ALA A 290 6.66 -0.40 3.29
N LEU A 291 6.88 0.79 3.88
CA LEU A 291 6.95 0.98 5.32
C LEU A 291 5.62 0.68 6.00
N GLN A 292 4.49 1.11 5.43
CA GLN A 292 3.15 0.80 5.94
C GLN A 292 2.90 -0.71 6.01
N LYS A 293 3.28 -1.45 4.95
CA LYS A 293 3.19 -2.91 4.93
C LYS A 293 4.08 -3.56 6.00
N SER A 294 5.28 -3.03 6.21
CA SER A 294 6.19 -3.51 7.27
C SER A 294 5.60 -3.29 8.67
N ILE A 295 4.99 -2.12 8.92
CA ILE A 295 4.30 -1.81 10.18
C ILE A 295 3.13 -2.77 10.41
N GLN A 296 2.34 -3.07 9.38
CA GLN A 296 1.24 -4.01 9.50
C GLN A 296 1.73 -5.41 9.88
N ASN A 297 2.73 -5.94 9.19
CA ASN A 297 3.32 -7.25 9.50
C ASN A 297 3.90 -7.33 10.92
N LEU A 298 4.56 -6.26 11.37
CA LEU A 298 5.08 -6.18 12.74
C LEU A 298 3.95 -6.14 13.76
N THR A 299 2.86 -5.43 13.47
CA THR A 299 1.68 -5.36 14.34
C THR A 299 1.04 -6.73 14.51
N GLU A 300 0.89 -7.48 13.41
CA GLU A 300 0.39 -8.87 13.43
C GLU A 300 1.32 -9.78 14.25
N THR A 301 2.64 -9.68 14.05
CA THR A 301 3.64 -10.45 14.81
C THR A 301 3.58 -10.15 16.31
N VAL A 302 3.41 -8.88 16.70
CA VAL A 302 3.25 -8.48 18.10
C VAL A 302 1.98 -9.06 18.69
N HIS A 303 0.86 -9.01 17.96
CA HIS A 303 -0.40 -9.60 18.40
C HIS A 303 -0.27 -11.11 18.65
N ASP A 304 0.32 -11.84 17.70
CA ASP A 304 0.55 -13.29 17.83
C ASP A 304 1.42 -13.64 19.04
N LYS A 305 2.48 -12.87 19.27
CA LYS A 305 3.33 -13.06 20.45
C LYS A 305 2.60 -12.74 21.75
N GLN A 306 1.72 -11.73 21.76
CA GLN A 306 0.90 -11.43 22.93
C GLN A 306 -0.06 -12.58 23.26
N VAL A 307 -0.68 -13.20 22.25
CA VAL A 307 -1.53 -14.38 22.42
C VAL A 307 -0.72 -15.55 23.00
N GLN A 308 0.49 -15.80 22.48
CA GLN A 308 1.38 -16.84 23.01
C GLN A 308 1.78 -16.58 24.48
N ILE A 309 2.11 -15.33 24.83
CA ILE A 309 2.43 -14.94 26.21
C ILE A 309 1.25 -15.23 27.14
N ASN A 310 0.03 -14.84 26.76
CA ASN A 310 -1.17 -15.09 27.56
C ASN A 310 -1.41 -16.60 27.76
N SER A 311 -1.21 -17.41 26.70
CA SER A 311 -1.32 -18.87 26.79
C SER A 311 -0.30 -19.48 27.76
N LEU A 312 0.94 -19.00 27.72
CA LEU A 312 2.00 -19.44 28.63
C LEU A 312 1.71 -19.03 30.08
N GLN A 313 1.20 -17.83 30.31
CA GLN A 313 0.81 -17.35 31.64
C GLN A 313 -0.30 -18.21 32.25
N ASN A 314 -1.30 -18.60 31.45
CA ASN A 314 -2.35 -19.52 31.89
C ASN A 314 -1.76 -20.89 32.25
N SER A 315 -0.90 -21.43 31.39
CA SER A 315 -0.23 -22.72 31.63
C SER A 315 0.61 -22.72 32.91
N ILE A 316 1.34 -21.63 33.17
CA ILE A 316 2.10 -21.43 34.42
C ILE A 316 1.17 -21.39 35.64
N SER A 317 0.03 -20.73 35.52
CA SER A 317 -0.95 -20.63 36.60
C SER A 317 -1.56 -21.99 36.94
N ASP A 318 -1.91 -22.78 35.93
CA ASP A 318 -2.41 -24.14 36.11
C ASP A 318 -1.35 -25.05 36.75
N LEU A 319 -0.11 -25.03 36.25
CA LEU A 319 1.00 -25.80 36.85
C LEU A 319 1.25 -25.41 38.30
N ARG A 320 1.16 -24.12 38.63
CA ARG A 320 1.32 -23.65 40.02
C ARG A 320 0.22 -24.21 40.92
N ARG A 321 -1.03 -24.26 40.45
CA ARG A 321 -2.14 -24.89 41.18
C ARG A 321 -1.90 -26.38 41.38
N ASP A 322 -1.44 -27.08 40.35
CA ASP A 322 -1.17 -28.52 40.43
C ASP A 322 -0.03 -28.84 41.41
N VAL A 323 1.02 -28.02 41.45
CA VAL A 323 2.09 -28.12 42.45
C VAL A 323 1.56 -27.89 43.86
N GLN A 324 0.70 -26.88 44.07
CA GLN A 324 0.08 -26.62 45.37
C GLN A 324 -0.78 -27.80 45.84
N ASN A 325 -1.62 -28.34 44.95
CA ASN A 325 -2.47 -29.50 45.24
C ASN A 325 -1.63 -30.74 45.58
N THR A 326 -0.59 -31.00 44.80
CA THR A 326 0.32 -32.14 45.03
C THR A 326 1.06 -31.99 46.36
N THR A 327 1.49 -30.78 46.70
CA THR A 327 2.14 -30.46 47.98
C THR A 327 1.19 -30.72 49.15
N ALA A 328 -0.07 -30.28 49.05
CA ALA A 328 -1.08 -30.52 50.08
C ALA A 328 -1.37 -32.01 50.27
N LEU A 329 -1.54 -32.77 49.18
CA LEU A 329 -1.72 -34.22 49.21
C LEU A 329 -0.53 -34.93 49.87
N ASN A 330 0.69 -34.47 49.57
CA ASN A 330 1.89 -35.05 50.18
C ASN A 330 1.95 -34.80 51.69
N GLN A 331 1.55 -33.60 52.13
CA GLN A 331 1.45 -33.27 53.55
C GLN A 331 0.41 -34.15 54.27
N GLU A 332 -0.74 -34.38 53.64
CA GLU A 332 -1.77 -35.28 54.17
C GLU A 332 -1.26 -36.72 54.31
N LYS A 333 -0.59 -37.24 53.28
CA LYS A 333 0.05 -38.56 53.31
C LYS A 333 1.10 -38.65 54.42
N GLN A 334 1.92 -37.61 54.59
CA GLN A 334 2.92 -37.59 55.66
C GLN A 334 2.27 -37.61 57.05
N ASN A 335 1.20 -36.85 57.25
CA ASN A 335 0.43 -36.89 58.51
C ASN A 335 -0.16 -38.27 58.78
N TYR A 336 -0.69 -38.93 57.74
CA TYR A 336 -1.21 -40.30 57.84
C TYR A 336 -0.10 -41.30 58.22
N ILE A 337 1.07 -41.22 57.58
CA ILE A 337 2.25 -42.04 57.91
C ILE A 337 2.66 -41.83 59.38
N ASN A 338 2.75 -40.59 59.84
CA ASN A 338 3.08 -40.27 61.24
C ASN A 338 2.05 -40.89 62.21
N GLY A 339 0.77 -40.83 61.86
CA GLY A 339 -0.31 -41.48 62.63
C GLY A 339 -0.15 -42.99 62.72
N LEU A 340 0.15 -43.66 61.60
CA LEU A 340 0.43 -45.10 61.58
C LEU A 340 1.67 -45.46 62.40
N GLN A 341 2.74 -44.67 62.32
CA GLN A 341 3.95 -44.88 63.13
C GLN A 341 3.66 -44.79 64.64
N ALA A 342 2.81 -43.84 65.05
CA ALA A 342 2.38 -43.73 66.44
C ALA A 342 1.58 -44.96 66.89
N GLN A 343 0.65 -45.45 66.06
CA GLN A 343 -0.12 -46.67 66.35
C GLN A 343 0.78 -47.90 66.46
N VAL A 344 1.74 -48.08 65.55
CA VAL A 344 2.73 -49.16 65.63
C VAL A 344 3.53 -49.08 66.92
N SER A 345 3.97 -47.90 67.32
CA SER A 345 4.70 -47.69 68.57
C SER A 345 3.87 -48.07 69.80
N GLN A 346 2.58 -47.72 69.82
CA GLN A 346 1.65 -48.13 70.88
C GLN A 346 1.46 -49.65 70.93
N LEU A 347 1.29 -50.30 69.79
CA LEU A 347 1.15 -51.76 69.71
C LEU A 347 2.42 -52.48 70.18
N ILE A 348 3.61 -51.94 69.89
CA ILE A 348 4.87 -52.48 70.41
C ILE A 348 4.91 -52.40 71.94
N GLN A 349 4.49 -51.27 72.54
CA GLN A 349 4.43 -51.13 73.99
C GLN A 349 3.42 -52.09 74.62
N GLN A 350 2.23 -52.23 74.03
CA GLN A 350 1.23 -53.21 74.48
C GLN A 350 1.76 -54.64 74.41
N LYS A 351 2.47 -55.01 73.33
CA LYS A 351 3.12 -56.31 73.20
C LYS A 351 4.13 -56.53 74.34
N LEU A 352 4.98 -55.55 74.64
CA LEU A 352 5.98 -55.66 75.71
C LEU A 352 5.33 -55.84 77.09
N ASP A 353 4.27 -55.08 77.39
CA ASP A 353 3.50 -55.23 78.63
C ASP A 353 2.89 -56.63 78.75
N LEU A 354 2.24 -57.11 77.68
CA LEU A 354 1.68 -58.46 77.65
C LEU A 354 2.76 -59.54 77.82
N GLN A 355 3.92 -59.39 77.19
CA GLN A 355 5.05 -60.31 77.38
C GLN A 355 5.51 -60.35 78.83
N LYS A 356 5.62 -59.19 79.50
CA LYS A 356 5.96 -59.10 80.92
C LYS A 356 4.91 -59.80 81.80
N ARG A 357 3.62 -59.54 81.56
CA ARG A 357 2.53 -60.18 82.29
C ARG A 357 2.53 -61.70 82.12
N VAL A 358 2.85 -62.20 80.93
CA VAL A 358 3.01 -63.65 80.69
C VAL A 358 4.19 -64.21 81.48
N GLN A 359 5.32 -63.51 81.56
CA GLN A 359 6.46 -63.91 82.39
C GLN A 359 6.09 -63.94 83.88
N ASP A 360 5.45 -62.88 84.39
CA ASP A 360 5.02 -62.79 85.79
C ASP A 360 4.04 -63.92 86.14
N PHE A 361 3.07 -64.22 85.27
CA PHE A 361 2.16 -65.36 85.47
C PHE A 361 2.86 -66.70 85.39
N SER A 362 3.84 -66.86 84.50
CA SER A 362 4.64 -68.08 84.43
C SER A 362 5.41 -68.32 85.73
N ALA A 363 6.04 -67.28 86.29
CA ALA A 363 6.75 -67.36 87.56
C ALA A 363 5.81 -67.70 88.72
N TYR A 364 4.65 -67.04 88.78
CA TYR A 364 3.61 -67.33 89.79
C TYR A 364 3.09 -68.77 89.71
N ALA A 365 2.83 -69.27 88.50
CA ALA A 365 2.41 -70.65 88.30
C ALA A 365 3.48 -71.65 88.76
N GLN A 366 4.75 -71.36 88.49
CA GLN A 366 5.89 -72.18 88.92
C GLN A 366 6.00 -72.23 90.45
N GLN A 367 5.84 -71.08 91.12
CA GLN A 367 5.82 -71.00 92.58
C GLN A 367 4.67 -71.84 93.18
N ASN A 368 3.45 -71.71 92.64
CA ASN A 368 2.32 -72.51 93.11
C ASN A 368 2.54 -74.02 92.91
N LEU A 369 3.23 -74.41 91.83
CA LEU A 369 3.60 -75.80 91.57
C LEU A 369 4.53 -76.34 92.66
N SER A 370 5.58 -75.58 93.02
CA SER A 370 6.48 -75.95 94.12
C SER A 370 5.75 -76.05 95.46
N SER A 371 4.86 -75.11 95.79
CA SER A 371 4.05 -75.18 97.02
C SER A 371 3.10 -76.39 97.02
N LEU A 372 2.60 -76.81 95.86
CA LEU A 372 1.76 -78.00 95.74
C LEU A 372 2.56 -79.29 95.94
N GLU A 373 3.80 -79.34 95.43
CA GLU A 373 4.75 -80.43 95.70
C GLU A 373 5.08 -80.52 97.20
N GLU A 374 5.36 -79.40 97.86
CA GLU A 374 5.59 -79.33 99.31
C GLU A 374 4.40 -79.86 100.11
N LEU A 375 3.18 -79.38 99.83
CA LEU A 375 1.96 -79.85 100.49
C LEU A 375 1.70 -81.34 100.23
N GLN A 376 2.03 -81.85 99.05
CA GLN A 376 1.89 -83.27 98.73
C GLN A 376 2.88 -84.13 99.51
N ASN A 377 4.11 -83.65 99.71
CA ASN A 377 5.08 -84.30 100.58
C ASN A 377 4.62 -84.30 102.05
N GLU A 378 4.17 -83.14 102.56
CA GLU A 378 3.64 -83.02 103.92
C GLU A 378 2.46 -83.97 104.15
N LYS A 379 1.53 -84.05 103.18
CA LYS A 379 0.42 -85.01 103.23
C LYS A 379 0.92 -86.46 103.31
N SER A 380 1.92 -86.83 102.51
CA SER A 380 2.51 -88.18 102.53
C SER A 380 3.17 -88.49 103.87
N GLU A 381 3.90 -87.54 104.45
CA GLU A 381 4.49 -87.67 105.78
C GLU A 381 3.41 -87.85 106.86
N LEU A 382 2.34 -87.04 106.82
CA LEU A 382 1.21 -87.16 107.74
C LEU A 382 0.51 -88.53 107.61
N GLU A 383 0.31 -89.02 106.39
CA GLU A 383 -0.26 -90.36 106.14
C GLU A 383 0.62 -91.46 106.72
N GLN A 384 1.95 -91.34 106.64
CA GLN A 384 2.89 -92.28 107.24
C GLN A 384 2.88 -92.21 108.78
N GLN A 385 2.82 -91.00 109.35
CA GLN A 385 2.65 -90.81 110.79
C GLN A 385 1.34 -91.43 111.28
N TYR A 386 0.23 -91.21 110.57
CA TYR A 386 -1.06 -91.81 110.88
C TYR A 386 -1.01 -93.34 110.84
N ARG A 387 -0.38 -93.94 109.81
CA ARG A 387 -0.18 -95.40 109.73
C ARG A 387 0.60 -95.94 110.93
N THR A 388 1.68 -95.26 111.31
CA THR A 388 2.53 -95.66 112.44
C THR A 388 1.75 -95.58 113.75
N LEU A 389 1.03 -94.47 113.97
CA LEU A 389 0.18 -94.28 115.15
C LEU A 389 -0.95 -95.32 115.20
N TYR A 390 -1.58 -95.61 114.06
CA TYR A 390 -2.61 -96.63 113.95
C TYR A 390 -2.06 -98.03 114.27
N GLN A 391 -0.87 -98.38 113.78
CA GLN A 391 -0.19 -99.63 114.14
C GLN A 391 0.09 -99.70 115.64
N TYR A 392 0.61 -98.63 116.23
CA TYR A 392 0.84 -98.55 117.68
C TYR A 392 -0.45 -98.71 118.48
N TYR A 393 -1.53 -98.05 118.06
CA TYR A 393 -2.86 -98.21 118.65
C TYR A 393 -3.35 -99.65 118.57
N GLN A 394 -3.19 -100.32 117.41
CA GLN A 394 -3.56 -101.72 117.24
C GLN A 394 -2.73 -102.65 118.15
N GLN A 395 -1.42 -102.40 118.27
CA GLN A 395 -0.55 -103.14 119.19
C GLN A 395 -1.03 -102.98 120.64
N GLN A 396 -1.28 -101.75 121.08
CA GLN A 396 -1.82 -101.47 122.42
C GLN A 396 -3.20 -102.12 122.62
N TYR A 397 -4.06 -102.11 121.61
CA TYR A 397 -5.35 -102.80 121.67
C TYR A 397 -5.18 -104.30 121.84
N THR A 398 -4.28 -104.94 121.08
CA THR A 398 -3.97 -106.36 121.23
C THR A 398 -3.31 -106.67 122.58
N GLU A 399 -2.50 -105.76 123.12
CA GLU A 399 -1.90 -105.89 124.44
C GLU A 399 -2.96 -105.79 125.55
N ILE A 400 -3.90 -104.85 125.43
CA ILE A 400 -5.06 -104.74 126.33
C ILE A 400 -5.95 -105.98 126.22
N GLU A 401 -6.23 -106.49 125.02
CA GLU A 401 -6.98 -107.73 124.83
C GLU A 401 -6.22 -108.93 125.41
N ASN A 402 -4.90 -109.02 125.22
CA ASN A 402 -4.05 -110.04 125.83
C ASN A 402 -4.09 -109.94 127.37
N LEU A 403 -3.95 -108.74 127.93
CA LEU A 403 -4.09 -108.47 129.37
C LEU A 403 -5.51 -108.78 129.86
N ARG A 404 -6.55 -108.50 129.08
CA ARG A 404 -7.93 -108.93 129.37
C ARG A 404 -8.07 -110.44 129.35
N THR A 405 -7.46 -111.15 128.41
CA THR A 405 -7.45 -112.62 128.40
C THR A 405 -6.63 -113.20 129.55
N GLN A 406 -5.53 -112.56 129.96
CA GLN A 406 -4.77 -112.92 131.17
C GLN A 406 -5.59 -112.66 132.44
N LEU A 407 -6.30 -111.53 132.52
CA LEU A 407 -7.32 -111.26 133.54
C LEU A 407 -8.46 -112.28 133.47
N SER A 408 -8.83 -112.75 132.27
CA SER A 408 -9.87 -113.76 132.06
C SER A 408 -9.42 -115.18 132.42
N GLN A 409 -8.10 -115.43 132.52
CA GLN A 409 -7.50 -116.66 133.07
C GLN A 409 -7.35 -116.60 134.61
N VAL A 410 -7.53 -115.43 135.23
CA VAL A 410 -7.64 -115.24 136.69
C VAL A 410 -9.09 -114.98 137.14
N ASN A 411 -10.04 -114.79 136.23
CA ASN A 411 -11.48 -114.83 136.53
C ASN A 411 -12.38 -114.95 135.28
N HIS A 412 -13.42 -115.77 135.37
CA HIS A 412 -14.52 -115.97 134.40
C HIS A 412 -15.79 -115.19 134.85
N PRO A 413 -16.79 -114.94 133.98
CA PRO A 413 -17.09 -113.75 133.14
C PRO A 413 -18.21 -112.84 133.74
N GLN A 414 -18.50 -111.59 133.31
CA GLN A 414 -19.20 -111.22 132.07
C GLN A 414 -19.31 -109.66 131.88
N PRO A 415 -19.60 -109.19 130.63
CA PRO A 415 -19.41 -107.83 130.07
C PRO A 415 -20.73 -106.99 130.14
N SER A 416 -20.86 -105.73 129.72
CA SER A 416 -20.28 -105.04 128.56
C SER A 416 -20.51 -103.52 128.65
N TYR A 417 -19.46 -102.73 128.41
CA TYR A 417 -19.58 -101.45 127.72
C TYR A 417 -19.39 -101.71 126.21
N SER A 418 -20.09 -100.98 125.36
CA SER A 418 -19.61 -100.67 124.01
C SER A 418 -20.06 -99.26 123.60
N PRO A 419 -19.16 -98.45 123.02
CA PRO A 419 -19.41 -97.07 122.63
C PRO A 419 -19.52 -96.88 121.11
N GLN A 420 -19.71 -95.61 120.74
CA GLN A 420 -19.52 -94.97 119.44
C GLN A 420 -20.72 -95.00 118.48
N GLN A 421 -21.14 -93.82 118.01
CA GLN A 421 -20.59 -93.26 116.78
C GLN A 421 -21.22 -91.90 116.41
N GLN A 422 -20.42 -91.13 115.68
CA GLN A 422 -20.78 -90.12 114.67
C GLN A 422 -21.03 -88.66 115.12
N THR A 423 -19.96 -87.90 114.91
CA THR A 423 -19.93 -86.52 114.44
C THR A 423 -21.07 -86.14 113.50
N GLN A 424 -21.92 -85.21 113.94
CA GLN A 424 -22.65 -84.28 113.11
C GLN A 424 -22.56 -82.88 113.73
N SER A 425 -21.80 -81.98 113.08
CA SER A 425 -21.99 -80.53 113.19
C SER A 425 -22.27 -80.03 111.76
N ASN A 426 -23.53 -80.00 111.35
CA ASN A 426 -24.53 -78.98 111.69
C ASN A 426 -24.17 -77.61 111.08
N THR A 427 -24.32 -77.48 109.76
CA THR A 427 -24.56 -76.20 109.11
C THR A 427 -26.06 -75.91 109.15
N LYS A 428 -26.44 -74.99 110.03
CA LYS A 428 -27.77 -74.38 110.09
C LYS A 428 -28.18 -73.83 108.71
N PRO A 429 -29.40 -74.10 108.23
CA PRO A 429 -29.91 -73.45 107.03
C PRO A 429 -30.24 -71.99 107.34
N ILE A 430 -29.54 -71.07 106.70
CA ILE A 430 -29.89 -69.64 106.70
C ILE A 430 -31.02 -69.46 105.67
N GLU A 431 -32.11 -68.82 106.11
CA GLU A 431 -33.28 -68.49 105.31
C GLU A 431 -32.94 -67.86 103.95
N THR A 432 -33.60 -68.36 102.91
CA THR A 432 -33.44 -67.93 101.52
C THR A 432 -33.93 -66.49 101.30
N LYS A 433 -33.00 -65.54 101.15
CA LYS A 433 -33.28 -64.19 100.63
C LYS A 433 -33.38 -64.21 99.11
N GLY A 434 -34.25 -63.38 98.53
CA GLY A 434 -34.51 -63.33 97.08
C GLY A 434 -33.35 -62.82 96.21
N LYS A 435 -32.36 -62.14 96.81
CA LYS A 435 -31.09 -61.71 96.19
C LYS A 435 -29.96 -61.95 97.19
N ILE A 436 -28.84 -62.50 96.71
CA ILE A 436 -27.65 -62.79 97.51
C ILE A 436 -26.38 -62.34 96.78
N SER A 437 -25.35 -61.96 97.55
CA SER A 437 -24.06 -61.53 97.00
C SER A 437 -23.29 -62.71 96.38
N VAL A 438 -22.21 -62.43 95.65
CA VAL A 438 -21.35 -63.49 95.07
C VAL A 438 -20.63 -64.25 96.19
N GLU A 439 -20.26 -63.56 97.26
CA GLU A 439 -19.57 -64.12 98.43
C GLU A 439 -20.49 -65.00 99.28
N ASP A 440 -21.78 -64.65 99.36
CA ASP A 440 -22.78 -65.44 100.11
C ASP A 440 -23.24 -66.68 99.33
N TYR A 441 -23.20 -66.65 97.98
CA TYR A 441 -23.60 -67.79 97.14
C TYR A 441 -22.79 -69.06 97.43
N ALA A 442 -21.49 -68.92 97.71
CA ALA A 442 -20.62 -70.05 98.05
C ALA A 442 -20.98 -70.74 99.39
N ARG A 443 -21.82 -70.11 100.22
CA ARG A 443 -22.15 -70.59 101.57
C ARG A 443 -23.56 -71.15 101.70
N ILE A 444 -24.37 -71.10 100.64
CA ILE A 444 -25.74 -71.64 100.64
C ILE A 444 -25.78 -73.06 100.06
N ALA A 445 -26.65 -73.92 100.60
CA ALA A 445 -26.76 -75.31 100.14
C ALA A 445 -27.59 -75.47 98.85
N ASN A 446 -28.46 -74.51 98.52
CA ASN A 446 -29.37 -74.56 97.38
C ASN A 446 -28.92 -73.67 96.21
N GLN A 447 -27.64 -73.76 95.84
CA GLN A 447 -27.03 -72.98 94.75
C GLN A 447 -27.77 -73.09 93.41
N ASN A 448 -28.39 -74.24 93.14
CA ASN A 448 -29.14 -74.51 91.89
C ASN A 448 -30.42 -73.67 91.75
N ASP A 449 -30.93 -73.06 92.83
CA ASP A 449 -32.15 -72.24 92.80
C ASP A 449 -31.90 -70.81 92.27
N TYR A 450 -30.64 -70.43 92.01
CA TYR A 450 -30.26 -69.07 91.65
C TYR A 450 -29.53 -69.02 90.30
N TYR A 451 -29.67 -67.90 89.58
CA TYR A 451 -28.88 -67.59 88.39
C TYR A 451 -28.06 -66.31 88.59
N TYR A 452 -26.89 -66.26 87.95
CA TYR A 452 -25.97 -65.13 88.03
C TYR A 452 -26.47 -63.94 87.19
N VAL A 453 -26.41 -62.74 87.77
CA VAL A 453 -26.65 -61.48 87.07
C VAL A 453 -25.31 -60.72 87.00
N PRO A 454 -24.73 -60.52 85.80
CA PRO A 454 -23.46 -59.81 85.64
C PRO A 454 -23.59 -58.33 86.02
N LEU A 455 -22.45 -57.68 86.28
CA LEU A 455 -22.39 -56.25 86.60
C LEU A 455 -22.98 -55.40 85.46
N TYR A 456 -23.84 -54.45 85.82
CA TYR A 456 -24.44 -53.51 84.86
C TYR A 456 -24.64 -52.14 85.52
N HIS A 457 -24.84 -51.11 84.70
CA HIS A 457 -25.16 -49.76 85.16
C HIS A 457 -26.67 -49.53 85.04
N ARG A 458 -27.28 -48.96 86.07
CA ARG A 458 -28.67 -48.50 86.01
C ARG A 458 -28.78 -47.29 85.08
N LYS A 459 -30.01 -46.96 84.66
CA LYS A 459 -30.28 -45.79 83.80
C LYS A 459 -29.87 -44.45 84.44
N ASP A 460 -29.69 -44.42 85.76
CA ASP A 460 -29.18 -43.27 86.54
C ASP A 460 -27.63 -43.24 86.65
N GLY A 461 -26.93 -44.14 85.96
CA GLY A 461 -25.47 -44.22 85.97
C GLY A 461 -24.86 -44.96 87.18
N THR A 462 -25.66 -45.42 88.14
CA THR A 462 -25.14 -46.13 89.30
C THR A 462 -24.67 -47.55 88.94
N PRO A 463 -23.43 -47.94 89.27
CA PRO A 463 -22.93 -49.28 89.02
C PRO A 463 -23.55 -50.28 90.01
N VAL A 464 -24.15 -51.35 89.51
CA VAL A 464 -24.70 -52.45 90.32
C VAL A 464 -23.75 -53.64 90.23
N ARG A 465 -23.21 -54.07 91.38
CA ARG A 465 -22.34 -55.26 91.45
C ARG A 465 -23.09 -56.53 91.06
N GLY A 466 -22.36 -57.48 90.46
CA GLY A 466 -22.91 -58.79 90.11
C GLY A 466 -23.48 -59.50 91.35
N HIS A 467 -24.60 -60.20 91.19
CA HIS A 467 -25.29 -60.88 92.29
C HIS A 467 -26.10 -62.08 91.76
N TYR A 468 -26.51 -62.97 92.66
CA TYR A 468 -27.33 -64.13 92.33
C TYR A 468 -28.80 -63.86 92.71
N LYS A 469 -29.73 -64.23 91.83
CA LYS A 469 -31.18 -64.05 92.04
C LYS A 469 -31.91 -65.39 91.91
N LYS A 470 -32.87 -65.64 92.81
CA LYS A 470 -33.65 -66.89 92.82
C LYS A 470 -34.58 -66.96 91.59
N TYR A 471 -34.73 -68.14 90.98
CA TYR A 471 -35.72 -68.35 89.93
C TYR A 471 -37.14 -68.03 90.46
N PRO A 472 -37.99 -67.33 89.67
CA PRO A 472 -39.39 -67.17 90.03
C PRO A 472 -40.07 -68.54 90.04
N LYS A 473 -40.76 -68.89 91.14
CA LYS A 473 -41.62 -70.08 91.17
C LYS A 473 -42.70 -69.90 90.07
N LYS A 474 -42.80 -70.85 89.15
CA LYS A 474 -43.88 -70.89 88.16
C LYS A 474 -45.22 -71.18 88.82
#